data_AF-A0A1A7QF64-F1
#
_entry.id   AF-A0A1A7QF64-F1
#
_cell.length_a   1.000
_cell.length_b   1.000
_cell.length_c   1.000
_cell.angle_alpha   90.00
_cell.angle_beta   90.00
_cell.angle_gamma   90.00
#
_symmetry.space_group_name_H-M   'P 1'
#
loop_
_entity.id
_entity.type
_entity.pdbx_description
1 polymer ?
#
loop_
_entity_poly.entity_id
_entity_poly.type
_entity_poly.pdbx_seq_one_letter_code
_entity_poly.pdbx_strand_id
1 'polypeptide(L)'
;MAKPNHLTDTVSDRIDDAADAISGERDTVPGPSTNPSTNLIINDILLRSVGRLSRLTVEKAVLGRKYGSQFAKDAVENRSLLQTMAAYGVTKVATRSIPGAAIVSTGLVLKVLFDRSQSRRKSRRAGERTLRKQANPD
;
A
#
# COMPACT_ATOMS: atom_id res chain seq x y z
N MET A 1 -3.01 -38.15 -6.68
CA MET A 1 -1.87 -37.20 -6.52
C MET A 1 -2.48 -35.84 -6.21
N ALA A 2 -2.36 -35.36 -4.97
CA ALA A 2 -2.98 -34.10 -4.55
C ALA A 2 -2.29 -32.92 -5.27
N LYS A 3 -3.05 -32.04 -5.92
CA LYS A 3 -2.52 -30.80 -6.50
C LYS A 3 -2.00 -29.92 -5.36
N PRO A 4 -0.82 -29.28 -5.49
CA PRO A 4 -0.37 -28.31 -4.51
C PRO A 4 -1.36 -27.14 -4.48
N ASN A 5 -2.00 -26.90 -3.34
CA ASN A 5 -2.92 -25.78 -3.15
C ASN A 5 -2.14 -24.47 -3.37
N HIS A 6 -2.51 -23.71 -4.40
CA HIS A 6 -1.93 -22.39 -4.61
C HIS A 6 -2.54 -21.43 -3.61
N LEU A 7 -1.77 -20.45 -3.09
CA LEU A 7 -2.32 -19.47 -2.14
C LEU A 7 -3.51 -18.71 -2.73
N THR A 8 -3.51 -18.50 -4.05
CA THR A 8 -4.66 -17.91 -4.76
C THR A 8 -5.92 -18.73 -4.56
N ASP A 9 -5.84 -20.06 -4.52
CA ASP A 9 -7.00 -20.93 -4.32
C ASP A 9 -7.55 -20.73 -2.90
N THR A 10 -6.68 -20.76 -1.88
CA THR A 10 -7.08 -20.53 -0.47
C THR A 10 -7.63 -19.12 -0.24
N VAL A 11 -7.11 -18.13 -0.94
CA VAL A 11 -7.62 -16.75 -0.86
C VAL A 11 -8.96 -16.63 -1.59
N SER A 12 -9.10 -17.28 -2.75
CA SER A 12 -10.37 -17.37 -3.47
C SER A 12 -11.45 -18.00 -2.61
N ASP A 13 -11.18 -19.16 -1.98
CA ASP A 13 -12.14 -19.85 -1.13
C ASP A 13 -12.64 -18.94 0.01
N ARG A 14 -11.75 -18.17 0.65
CA ARG A 14 -12.14 -17.25 1.73
C ARG A 14 -12.90 -16.02 1.24
N ILE A 15 -12.61 -15.54 0.03
CA ILE A 15 -13.36 -14.45 -0.58
C ILE A 15 -14.76 -14.93 -0.94
N ASP A 16 -14.88 -16.14 -1.48
CA ASP A 16 -16.15 -16.76 -1.82
C ASP A 16 -16.99 -17.01 -0.56
N ASP A 17 -16.40 -17.54 0.52
CA ASP A 17 -17.08 -17.70 1.81
C ASP A 17 -17.60 -16.36 2.38
N ALA A 18 -16.79 -15.31 2.29
CA ALA A 18 -17.18 -13.97 2.74
C ALA A 18 -18.24 -13.35 1.83
N ALA A 19 -18.14 -13.55 0.52
CA ALA A 19 -19.12 -13.10 -0.45
C ALA A 19 -20.46 -13.81 -0.24
N ASP A 20 -20.47 -15.13 -0.05
CA ASP A 20 -21.67 -15.92 0.22
C ASP A 20 -22.36 -15.47 1.52
N ALA A 21 -21.58 -15.20 2.58
CA ALA A 21 -22.11 -14.69 3.84
C ALA A 21 -22.77 -13.30 3.70
N ILE A 22 -22.37 -12.51 2.70
CA ILE A 22 -22.91 -11.18 2.44
C ILE A 22 -24.05 -11.22 1.40
N SER A 23 -23.98 -12.13 0.43
CA SER A 23 -24.80 -12.09 -0.80
C SER A 23 -26.01 -13.01 -0.77
N GLY A 24 -26.05 -14.01 0.11
CA GLY A 24 -27.20 -14.90 0.33
C GLY A 24 -27.59 -15.83 -0.83
N GLU A 25 -27.26 -15.51 -2.09
CA GLU A 25 -27.59 -16.31 -3.26
C GLU A 25 -26.44 -16.21 -4.29
N ARG A 26 -25.90 -17.36 -4.70
CA ARG A 26 -24.94 -17.46 -5.81
C ARG A 26 -25.68 -17.40 -7.14
N ASP A 27 -26.31 -16.27 -7.42
CA ASP A 27 -26.82 -16.07 -8.76
C ASP A 27 -25.61 -15.85 -9.66
N THR A 28 -25.44 -16.70 -10.68
CA THR A 28 -24.39 -16.56 -11.69
C THR A 28 -24.76 -15.37 -12.57
N VAL A 29 -24.70 -14.16 -12.01
CA VAL A 29 -25.02 -12.94 -12.72
C VAL A 29 -23.97 -12.80 -13.81
N PRO A 30 -24.35 -12.87 -15.10
CA PRO A 30 -23.42 -12.57 -16.17
C PRO A 30 -22.84 -11.20 -15.87
N GLY A 31 -21.51 -11.10 -15.84
CA GLY A 31 -20.85 -9.82 -15.61
C GLY A 31 -21.29 -8.75 -16.63
N PRO A 32 -20.79 -7.52 -16.53
CA PRO A 32 -21.24 -6.40 -17.36
C PRO A 32 -21.24 -6.66 -18.88
N SER A 33 -20.50 -7.67 -19.35
CA SER A 33 -20.59 -8.24 -20.69
C SER A 33 -21.06 -9.71 -20.67
N THR A 34 -21.76 -10.13 -21.72
CA THR A 34 -22.10 -11.55 -21.95
C THR A 34 -20.89 -12.41 -22.30
N ASN A 35 -19.74 -11.81 -22.63
CA ASN A 35 -18.50 -12.52 -22.90
C ASN A 35 -17.64 -12.63 -21.62
N PRO A 36 -17.33 -13.84 -21.14
CA PRO A 36 -16.56 -14.04 -19.91
C PRO A 36 -15.14 -13.46 -20.00
N SER A 37 -14.49 -13.56 -21.16
CA SER A 37 -13.15 -12.99 -21.39
C SER A 37 -13.15 -11.47 -21.28
N THR A 38 -14.21 -10.82 -21.77
CA THR A 38 -14.38 -9.37 -21.65
C THR A 38 -14.61 -8.95 -20.21
N ASN A 39 -15.40 -9.72 -19.44
CA ASN A 39 -15.59 -9.47 -18.01
C ASN A 39 -14.28 -9.52 -17.23
N LEU A 40 -13.39 -10.47 -17.54
CA LEU A 40 -12.07 -10.53 -16.89
C LEU A 40 -11.22 -9.30 -17.19
N ILE A 41 -11.24 -8.80 -18.42
CA ILE A 41 -10.53 -7.57 -18.80
C ILE A 41 -11.12 -6.37 -18.08
N ILE A 42 -12.45 -6.24 -18.06
CA ILE A 42 -13.15 -5.16 -17.33
C ILE A 42 -12.77 -5.19 -15.85
N ASN A 43 -12.84 -6.36 -15.22
CA ASN A 43 -12.52 -6.52 -13.81
C ASN A 43 -11.05 -6.20 -13.51
N ASP A 44 -10.09 -6.63 -14.35
CA ASP A 44 -8.68 -6.28 -14.18
C ASP A 44 -8.45 -4.75 -14.29
N ILE A 45 -9.08 -4.09 -15.26
CA ILE A 45 -9.01 -2.62 -15.40
C ILE A 45 -9.63 -1.93 -14.18
N LEU A 46 -10.79 -2.38 -13.73
CA LEU A 46 -11.48 -1.85 -12.55
C LEU A 46 -10.61 -2.01 -11.31
N LEU A 47 -10.08 -3.20 -11.03
CA LEU A 47 -9.22 -3.47 -9.87
C LEU A 47 -7.96 -2.61 -9.89
N ARG A 48 -7.32 -2.44 -11.06
CA ARG A 48 -6.16 -1.54 -11.20
C ARG A 48 -6.52 -0.09 -10.95
N SER A 49 -7.70 0.34 -11.41
CA SER A 49 -8.17 1.72 -11.24
C SER A 49 -8.50 2.01 -9.78
N VAL A 50 -9.23 1.11 -9.11
CA VAL A 50 -9.54 1.18 -7.68
C VAL A 50 -8.26 1.20 -6.85
N GLY A 51 -7.30 0.32 -7.14
CA GLY A 51 -6.01 0.29 -6.45
C GLY A 51 -5.18 1.56 -6.62
N ARG A 52 -5.20 2.17 -7.81
CA ARG A 52 -4.52 3.46 -8.05
C ARG A 52 -5.20 4.59 -7.30
N LEU A 53 -6.53 4.67 -7.34
CA LEU A 53 -7.28 5.72 -6.66
C LEU A 53 -7.14 5.64 -5.14
N SER A 54 -7.28 4.44 -4.56
CA SER A 54 -7.13 4.24 -3.12
C SER A 54 -5.74 4.67 -2.65
N ARG A 55 -4.69 4.30 -3.40
CA ARG A 55 -3.32 4.75 -3.12
C ARG A 55 -3.18 6.26 -3.15
N LEU A 56 -3.65 6.94 -4.21
CA LEU A 56 -3.56 8.40 -4.33
C LEU A 56 -4.30 9.09 -3.18
N THR A 57 -5.46 8.59 -2.78
CA THR A 57 -6.24 9.12 -1.66
C THR A 57 -5.50 8.98 -0.34
N VAL A 58 -4.91 7.81 -0.05
CA VAL A 58 -4.11 7.60 1.15
C VAL A 58 -2.88 8.51 1.15
N GLU A 59 -2.16 8.63 0.02
CA GLU A 59 -1.01 9.52 -0.10
C GLU A 59 -1.41 10.99 0.14
N LYS A 60 -2.50 11.46 -0.47
CA LYS A 60 -3.03 12.83 -0.27
C LYS A 60 -3.48 13.06 1.17
N ALA A 61 -4.15 12.10 1.81
CA ALA A 61 -4.61 12.23 3.19
C ALA A 61 -3.45 12.34 4.19
N VAL A 62 -2.43 11.49 4.02
CA VAL A 62 -1.24 11.48 4.89
C VAL A 62 -0.41 12.75 4.71
N LEU A 63 -0.16 13.18 3.47
CA LEU A 63 0.57 14.42 3.20
C LEU A 63 -0.24 15.65 3.64
N GLY A 64 -1.54 15.67 3.34
CA GLY A 64 -2.42 16.78 3.63
C GLY A 64 -2.48 17.11 5.12
N ARG A 65 -2.53 16.08 5.98
CA ARG A 65 -2.53 16.25 7.44
C ARG A 65 -1.28 16.94 7.98
N LYS A 66 -0.14 16.81 7.30
CA LYS A 66 1.16 17.28 7.79
C LYS A 66 1.69 18.52 7.08
N TYR A 67 1.33 18.71 5.82
CA TYR A 67 1.93 19.73 4.94
C TYR A 67 0.91 20.62 4.22
N GLY A 68 -0.40 20.40 4.44
CA GLY A 68 -1.47 21.17 3.79
C GLY A 68 -1.96 20.55 2.48
N SER A 69 -3.20 20.86 2.11
CA SER A 69 -3.91 20.24 0.98
C SER A 69 -3.29 20.56 -0.38
N GLN A 70 -2.86 21.80 -0.59
CA GLN A 70 -2.26 22.24 -1.85
C GLN A 70 -0.92 21.53 -2.11
N PHE A 71 -0.04 21.51 -1.12
CA PHE A 71 1.24 20.79 -1.21
C PHE A 71 1.02 19.29 -1.42
N ALA A 72 0.05 18.69 -0.73
CA ALA A 72 -0.27 17.28 -0.89
C ALA A 72 -0.76 16.96 -2.31
N LYS A 73 -1.58 17.85 -2.89
CA LYS A 73 -2.03 17.72 -4.28
C LYS A 73 -0.84 17.79 -5.23
N ASP A 74 -0.01 18.82 -5.11
CA ASP A 74 1.13 19.03 -6.00
C ASP A 74 2.18 17.92 -5.89
N ALA A 75 2.45 17.42 -4.68
CA ALA A 75 3.42 16.35 -4.46
C ALA A 75 2.96 14.98 -4.97
N VAL A 76 1.65 14.72 -4.93
CA VAL A 76 1.07 13.47 -5.45
C VAL A 76 0.91 13.53 -6.97
N GLU A 77 0.48 14.67 -7.52
CA GLU A 77 0.22 14.84 -8.95
C GLU A 77 1.51 15.06 -9.77
N ASN A 78 2.52 15.75 -9.22
CA ASN A 78 3.79 16.03 -9.92
C ASN A 78 4.91 15.03 -9.57
N ARG A 79 4.55 13.81 -9.16
CA ARG A 79 5.56 12.81 -8.77
C ARG A 79 6.44 12.47 -9.98
N SER A 80 7.76 12.51 -9.79
CA SER A 80 8.72 12.20 -10.85
C SER A 80 8.44 10.82 -11.48
N LEU A 81 8.44 10.77 -12.82
CA LEU A 81 8.27 9.54 -13.59
C LEU A 81 9.26 8.44 -13.15
N LEU A 82 10.49 8.83 -12.80
CA LEU A 82 11.51 7.91 -12.30
C LEU A 82 11.08 7.22 -10.99
N GLN A 83 10.50 7.97 -10.07
CA GLN A 83 10.04 7.44 -8.79
C GLN A 83 8.84 6.51 -8.97
N THR A 84 7.96 6.82 -9.93
CA THR A 84 6.86 5.95 -10.33
C THR A 84 7.36 4.65 -10.94
N MET A 85 8.36 4.72 -11.84
CA MET A 85 8.97 3.53 -12.45
C MET A 85 9.71 2.67 -11.44
N ALA A 86 10.48 3.27 -10.52
CA ALA A 86 11.15 2.54 -9.45
C ALA A 86 10.14 1.84 -8.54
N ALA A 87 9.08 2.55 -8.12
CA ALA A 87 8.02 1.97 -7.31
C ALA A 87 7.30 0.83 -8.05
N TYR A 88 7.03 1.00 -9.34
CA TYR A 88 6.44 -0.04 -10.18
C TYR A 88 7.35 -1.26 -10.32
N GLY A 89 8.65 -1.06 -10.55
CA GLY A 89 9.65 -2.12 -10.64
C GLY A 89 9.74 -2.93 -9.35
N VAL A 90 9.86 -2.25 -8.20
CA VAL A 90 9.87 -2.91 -6.88
C VAL A 90 8.58 -3.67 -6.64
N THR A 91 7.44 -3.08 -6.96
CA THR A 91 6.13 -3.74 -6.79
C THR A 91 6.03 -4.98 -7.68
N LYS A 92 6.42 -4.89 -8.96
CA LYS A 92 6.38 -6.02 -9.90
C LYS A 92 7.31 -7.17 -9.46
N VAL A 93 8.46 -6.85 -8.89
CA VAL A 93 9.37 -7.86 -8.31
C VAL A 93 8.76 -8.48 -7.06
N ALA A 94 8.18 -7.65 -6.18
CA ALA A 94 7.53 -8.10 -4.95
C ALA A 94 6.29 -8.96 -5.23
N THR A 95 5.48 -8.64 -6.25
CA THR A 95 4.25 -9.37 -6.57
C THR A 95 4.47 -10.59 -7.45
N ARG A 96 5.67 -10.76 -8.04
CA ARG A 96 5.99 -11.96 -8.84
C ARG A 96 6.08 -13.23 -7.98
N SER A 97 6.25 -13.10 -6.67
CA SER A 97 6.27 -14.25 -5.75
C SER A 97 5.95 -13.87 -4.30
N ILE A 98 5.30 -14.79 -3.58
CA ILE A 98 4.95 -14.63 -2.15
C ILE A 98 6.20 -14.39 -1.27
N PRO A 99 7.34 -15.11 -1.45
CA PRO A 99 8.55 -14.83 -0.69
C PRO A 99 9.12 -13.43 -0.94
N GLY A 100 9.05 -12.94 -2.19
CA GLY A 100 9.50 -11.59 -2.55
C GLY A 100 8.69 -10.50 -1.84
N ALA A 101 7.36 -10.63 -1.84
CA ALA A 101 6.47 -9.72 -1.12
C ALA A 101 6.77 -9.72 0.40
N ALA A 102 6.99 -10.89 0.99
CA ALA A 102 7.29 -11.02 2.43
C ALA A 102 8.60 -10.32 2.81
N ILE A 103 9.66 -10.50 2.03
CA ILE A 103 10.96 -9.86 2.29
C ILE A 103 10.85 -8.34 2.17
N VAL A 104 10.24 -7.84 1.08
CA VAL A 104 10.11 -6.39 0.85
C VAL A 104 9.26 -5.74 1.93
N SER A 105 8.10 -6.31 2.25
CA SER A 105 7.22 -5.79 3.30
C SER A 105 7.88 -5.81 4.67
N THR A 106 8.57 -6.90 5.03
CA THR A 106 9.30 -7.01 6.29
C THR A 106 10.41 -5.97 6.38
N GLY A 107 11.20 -5.80 5.32
CA GLY A 107 12.26 -4.78 5.27
C GLY A 107 11.73 -3.36 5.43
N LEU A 108 10.58 -3.05 4.83
CA LEU A 108 9.91 -1.76 5.00
C LEU A 108 9.44 -1.54 6.44
N VAL A 109 8.79 -2.54 7.06
CA VAL A 109 8.35 -2.46 8.45
C VAL A 109 9.55 -2.21 9.38
N LEU A 110 10.63 -2.97 9.21
CA LEU A 110 11.87 -2.80 9.97
C LEU A 110 12.45 -1.40 9.81
N LYS A 111 12.48 -0.87 8.58
CA LYS A 111 12.95 0.49 8.32
C LYS A 111 12.10 1.56 9.01
N VAL A 112 10.77 1.45 8.96
CA VAL A 112 9.86 2.38 9.64
C VAL A 112 10.12 2.40 11.14
N LEU A 113 10.25 1.23 11.77
CA LEU A 113 10.55 1.11 13.19
C LEU A 113 11.93 1.71 13.54
N PHE A 114 12.94 1.46 12.71
CA PHE A 114 14.27 2.02 12.89
C PHE A 114 14.28 3.55 12.80
N ASP A 115 13.67 4.13 11.76
CA ASP A 115 13.62 5.58 11.56
C ASP A 115 12.85 6.27 12.70
N ARG A 116 11.76 5.65 13.19
CA ARG A 116 11.01 6.13 14.37
C ARG A 116 11.88 6.10 15.64
N SER A 117 12.68 5.05 15.82
CA SER A 117 13.59 4.92 16.97
C SER A 117 14.68 6.02 16.95
N GLN A 118 15.23 6.32 15.77
CA GLN A 118 16.26 7.33 15.60
C GLN A 118 15.70 8.75 15.78
N SER A 119 14.49 9.02 15.30
CA SER A 119 13.81 10.32 15.52
C SER A 119 13.70 10.65 17.02
N ARG A 120 13.28 9.68 17.85
CA ARG A 120 13.22 9.85 19.31
C ARG A 120 14.58 10.16 19.92
N ARG A 121 15.63 9.46 19.49
CA ARG A 121 17.01 9.70 19.96
C ARG A 121 17.51 11.09 19.58
N LYS A 122 17.26 11.52 18.33
CA LYS A 122 17.63 12.86 17.85
C LYS A 122 16.88 13.96 18.60
N SER A 123 15.58 13.79 18.84
CA SER A 123 14.76 14.73 19.61
C SER A 123 15.25 14.88 21.05
N ARG A 124 15.60 13.78 21.73
CA ARG A 124 16.19 13.80 23.08
C ARG A 124 17.51 14.58 23.12
N ARG A 125 18.43 14.27 22.19
CA ARG A 125 19.71 14.99 22.06
C ARG A 125 19.51 16.47 21.77
N ALA A 126 18.50 16.84 20.98
CA ALA A 126 18.18 18.23 20.72
C ALA A 126 17.67 18.93 21.99
N GLY A 127 16.78 18.28 22.76
CA GLY A 127 16.30 18.78 24.04
C GLY A 127 17.41 18.97 25.07
N GLU A 128 18.30 17.97 25.22
CA GLU A 128 19.47 18.06 26.11
C GLU A 128 20.39 19.24 25.76
N ARG A 129 20.61 19.50 24.46
CA ARG A 129 21.37 20.66 24.00
C ARG A 129 20.69 21.98 24.35
N THR A 130 19.36 22.07 24.24
CA THR A 130 18.60 23.26 24.62
C THR A 130 18.67 23.50 26.12
N LEU A 131 18.46 22.47 26.93
CA LEU A 131 18.56 22.56 28.40
C LEU A 131 19.95 22.98 28.86
N ARG A 132 21.01 22.45 28.23
CA ARG A 132 22.39 22.83 28.55
C ARG A 132 22.71 24.28 28.22
N LYS A 133 22.11 24.84 27.16
CA LYS A 133 22.23 26.28 26.82
C LYS A 133 21.47 27.17 27.80
N GLN A 134 20.33 26.72 28.33
CA GLN A 134 19.58 27.47 29.33
C GLN A 134 20.24 27.45 30.71
N ALA A 135 20.99 26.39 31.04
CA ALA A 135 21.67 26.24 32.33
C ALA A 135 22.99 27.03 32.44
N ASN A 136 23.63 27.37 31.32
CA ASN A 136 24.78 28.30 31.25
C ASN A 136 24.43 29.45 30.30
N PRO A 137 23.64 30.43 30.76
CA PRO A 137 23.54 31.71 30.08
C PRO A 137 24.84 32.47 30.34
N ASP A 138 25.64 32.67 29.29
CA ASP A 138 26.76 33.62 29.31
C ASP A 138 26.27 35.04 29.67
#